data_AF-A0A6C2D553-F1
#
_entry.id   AF-A0A6C2D553-F1
#
_cell.length_a   1.000
_cell.length_b   1.000
_cell.length_c   1.000
_cell.angle_alpha   90.00
_cell.angle_beta   90.00
_cell.angle_gamma   90.00
#
_symmetry.space_group_name_H-M   'P 1'
#
loop_
_entity.id
_entity.type
_entity.pdbx_description
1 polymer ?
#
loop_
_entity_poly.entity_id
_entity_poly.type
_entity_poly.pdbx_seq_one_letter_code
_entity_poly.pdbx_strand_id
1 'polypeptide(L)'
;MIYLTIDGDDVGQQITKFYLNNDEKSLSNLNDLMGKTTQLISAYLNSIGFAVIFCGADGVAGFAQYLEVSESNIFKEISALGEGCATFSVGVGCTLRESYIALMSAKSAGKAQLHNYKDLIG
;
A
#
# COMPACT_ATOMS: atom_id res chain seq x y z
N MET A 1 15.77 -11.03 -4.59
CA MET A 1 15.31 -9.67 -4.24
C MET A 1 13.84 -9.58 -4.55
N ILE A 2 13.07 -9.03 -3.63
CA ILE A 2 11.62 -8.99 -3.65
C ILE A 2 11.22 -7.55 -3.39
N TYR A 3 10.51 -6.95 -4.32
CA TYR A 3 9.96 -5.60 -4.22
C TYR A 3 8.48 -5.70 -3.85
N LEU A 4 8.07 -4.76 -3.01
CA LEU A 4 6.70 -4.61 -2.58
C LEU A 4 6.30 -3.14 -2.75
N THR A 5 5.21 -2.90 -3.46
CA THR A 5 4.60 -1.57 -3.63
C THR A 5 3.18 -1.61 -3.10
N ILE A 6 2.86 -0.71 -2.17
CA ILE A 6 1.58 -0.55 -1.49
C ILE A 6 1.03 0.81 -1.88
N ASP A 7 -0.27 0.88 -2.14
CA ASP A 7 -0.93 2.15 -2.41
C ASP A 7 -2.38 2.11 -1.89
N GLY A 8 -2.79 3.18 -1.22
CA GLY A 8 -4.12 3.32 -0.66
C GLY A 8 -5.21 3.36 -1.74
N ASP A 9 -6.36 2.83 -1.41
CA ASP A 9 -7.49 2.72 -2.31
C ASP A 9 -8.44 3.91 -2.16
N ASP A 10 -8.87 4.46 -3.29
CA ASP A 10 -9.85 5.55 -3.38
C ASP A 10 -9.50 6.85 -2.64
N VAL A 11 -8.24 7.00 -2.19
CA VAL A 11 -7.76 8.19 -1.47
C VAL A 11 -7.98 9.47 -2.29
N GLY A 12 -7.63 9.45 -3.58
CA GLY A 12 -7.89 10.58 -4.48
C GLY A 12 -9.38 10.93 -4.63
N GLN A 13 -10.28 9.93 -4.58
CA GLN A 13 -11.72 10.17 -4.63
C GLN A 13 -12.24 10.77 -3.32
N GLN A 14 -11.72 10.31 -2.17
CA GLN A 14 -12.03 10.89 -0.86
C GLN A 14 -11.58 12.35 -0.79
N ILE A 15 -10.34 12.64 -1.22
CA ILE A 15 -9.82 14.01 -1.30
C ILE A 15 -10.71 14.86 -2.19
N THR A 16 -11.07 14.38 -3.38
CA THR A 16 -11.97 15.08 -4.32
C THR A 16 -13.31 15.40 -3.65
N LYS A 17 -13.90 14.43 -2.94
CA LYS A 17 -15.15 14.63 -2.20
C LYS A 17 -15.03 15.75 -1.16
N PHE A 18 -13.94 15.83 -0.41
CA PHE A 18 -13.77 16.88 0.59
C PHE A 18 -13.63 18.27 -0.05
N TYR A 19 -12.86 18.38 -1.15
CA TYR A 19 -12.77 19.63 -1.91
C TYR A 19 -14.14 20.09 -2.44
N LEU A 20 -14.91 19.19 -3.04
CA LEU A 20 -16.23 19.51 -3.60
C LEU A 20 -17.24 19.96 -2.53
N ASN A 21 -17.05 19.55 -1.27
CA ASN A 21 -17.93 19.89 -0.15
C ASN A 21 -17.39 21.01 0.75
N ASN A 22 -16.23 21.61 0.43
CA ASN A 22 -15.51 22.54 1.32
C ASN A 22 -15.29 21.96 2.74
N ASP A 23 -15.02 20.66 2.83
CA ASP A 23 -14.82 19.96 4.11
C ASP A 23 -13.34 19.91 4.49
N GLU A 24 -12.80 21.07 4.89
CA GLU A 24 -11.39 21.23 5.30
C GLU A 24 -11.01 20.31 6.46
N LYS A 25 -11.95 20.09 7.40
CA LYS A 25 -11.70 19.28 8.59
C LYS A 25 -11.48 17.82 8.22
N SER A 26 -12.34 17.24 7.39
CA SER A 26 -12.18 15.86 6.96
C SER A 26 -10.96 15.68 6.06
N LEU A 27 -10.62 16.68 5.23
CA LEU A 27 -9.40 16.66 4.43
C LEU A 27 -8.14 16.62 5.31
N SER A 28 -8.06 17.49 6.32
CA SER A 28 -6.95 17.51 7.27
C SER A 28 -6.86 16.21 8.07
N ASN A 29 -8.00 15.70 8.54
CA ASN A 29 -8.05 14.44 9.29
C ASN A 29 -7.57 13.25 8.43
N LEU A 30 -7.97 13.20 7.16
CA LEU A 30 -7.52 12.16 6.23
C LEU A 30 -6.00 12.21 6.05
N ASN A 31 -5.43 13.41 5.84
CA ASN A 31 -3.99 13.58 5.67
C ASN A 31 -3.21 13.07 6.90
N ASP A 32 -3.64 13.46 8.11
CA ASP A 32 -2.99 13.04 9.35
C ASP A 32 -3.10 11.54 9.58
N LEU A 33 -4.28 10.97 9.32
CA LEU A 33 -4.53 9.54 9.48
C LEU A 33 -3.72 8.73 8.48
N MET A 34 -3.73 9.11 7.21
CA MET A 34 -2.97 8.45 6.16
C MET A 34 -1.47 8.53 6.40
N GLY A 35 -0.96 9.69 6.85
CA GLY A 35 0.45 9.84 7.22
C GLY A 35 0.86 8.91 8.37
N LYS A 36 0.01 8.77 9.39
CA LYS A 36 0.25 7.81 10.49
C LYS A 36 0.20 6.36 10.01
N THR A 37 -0.81 6.00 9.22
CA THR A 37 -1.00 4.65 8.70
C THR A 37 0.16 4.21 7.82
N THR A 38 0.61 5.05 6.88
CA THR A 38 1.76 4.72 6.02
C THR A 38 3.07 4.61 6.81
N GLN A 39 3.26 5.42 7.86
CA GLN A 39 4.38 5.26 8.78
C GLN A 39 4.33 3.93 9.55
N LEU A 40 3.16 3.50 10.02
CA LEU A 40 2.99 2.20 10.69
C LEU A 40 3.29 1.05 9.72
N ILE A 41 2.80 1.13 8.49
CA ILE A 41 3.11 0.14 7.44
C ILE A 41 4.61 0.11 7.16
N SER A 42 5.25 1.27 7.03
CA SER A 42 6.71 1.36 6.85
C SER A 42 7.48 0.74 8.01
N ALA A 43 7.10 1.04 9.26
CA ALA A 43 7.72 0.46 10.45
C ALA A 43 7.55 -1.07 10.50
N TYR A 44 6.35 -1.56 10.16
CA TYR A 44 6.09 -3.00 10.04
C TYR A 44 7.00 -3.64 8.99
N LEU A 45 7.06 -3.11 7.77
CA LEU A 45 7.91 -3.63 6.70
C LEU A 45 9.39 -3.68 7.12
N ASN A 46 9.90 -2.61 7.75
CA ASN A 46 11.26 -2.60 8.29
C ASN A 46 11.46 -3.69 9.35
N SER A 47 10.46 -3.98 10.18
CA SER A 47 10.55 -5.00 11.23
C SER A 47 10.63 -6.43 10.70
N ILE A 48 10.19 -6.68 9.46
CA ILE A 48 10.24 -7.98 8.78
C ILE A 48 11.29 -8.04 7.66
N GLY A 49 12.29 -7.16 7.73
CA GLY A 49 13.49 -7.23 6.88
C GLY A 49 13.42 -6.50 5.53
N PHE A 50 12.39 -5.67 5.29
CA PHE A 50 12.38 -4.79 4.11
C PHE A 50 13.18 -3.51 4.37
N ALA A 51 13.92 -3.07 3.35
CA ALA A 51 14.40 -1.70 3.25
C ALA A 51 13.33 -0.84 2.54
N VAL A 52 12.68 0.04 3.29
CA VAL A 52 11.69 0.98 2.72
C VAL A 52 12.42 2.11 1.97
N ILE A 53 12.05 2.31 0.70
CA ILE A 53 12.63 3.34 -0.19
C ILE A 53 11.65 4.46 -0.52
N PHE A 54 10.37 4.27 -0.23
CA PHE A 54 9.32 5.27 -0.40
C PHE A 54 8.26 5.10 0.69
N CYS A 55 7.86 6.21 1.32
CA CYS A 55 6.76 6.27 2.27
C CYS A 55 6.20 7.70 2.22
N GLY A 56 5.05 7.89 1.60
CA GLY A 56 4.48 9.22 1.44
C GLY A 56 3.09 9.18 0.85
N ALA A 57 2.29 10.21 1.19
CA ALA A 57 0.86 10.24 0.91
C ALA A 57 0.21 8.92 1.38
N ASP A 58 -0.35 8.15 0.45
CA ASP A 58 -1.00 6.85 0.65
C ASP A 58 -0.17 5.66 0.17
N GLY A 59 1.08 5.88 -0.22
CA GLY A 59 1.94 4.85 -0.81
C GLY A 59 3.17 4.50 0.04
N VAL A 60 3.54 3.22 0.00
CA VAL A 60 4.77 2.68 0.61
C VAL A 60 5.43 1.71 -0.36
N ALA A 61 6.75 1.82 -0.56
CA ALA A 61 7.50 0.86 -1.36
C ALA A 61 8.82 0.49 -0.69
N GLY A 62 9.20 -0.79 -0.81
CA GLY A 62 10.42 -1.32 -0.24
C GLY A 62 10.88 -2.58 -0.94
N PHE A 63 12.03 -3.09 -0.53
CA PHE A 63 12.53 -4.37 -1.01
C PHE A 63 13.20 -5.18 0.10
N ALA A 64 13.18 -6.50 -0.04
CA ALA A 64 13.87 -7.43 0.84
C ALA A 64 14.67 -8.46 0.01
N GLN A 65 15.69 -9.07 0.61
CA GLN A 65 16.44 -10.13 -0.07
C GLN A 65 15.65 -11.44 -0.13
N TYR A 66 14.95 -11.75 0.95
CA TYR A 66 14.06 -12.89 1.16
C TYR A 66 12.86 -12.45 2.00
N LEU A 67 11.76 -13.21 1.95
CA LEU A 67 10.60 -12.99 2.82
C LEU A 67 10.76 -13.80 4.11
N GLU A 68 10.68 -13.13 5.24
CA GLU A 68 10.58 -13.78 6.56
C GLU A 68 9.15 -14.27 6.86
N VAL A 69 8.17 -13.65 6.20
CA VAL A 69 6.74 -13.84 6.42
C VAL A 69 6.05 -14.02 5.05
N SER A 70 5.03 -14.87 4.97
CA SER A 70 4.30 -15.08 3.70
C SER A 70 3.61 -13.80 3.22
N GLU A 71 3.49 -13.65 1.90
CA GLU A 71 2.81 -12.50 1.27
C GLU A 71 1.38 -12.30 1.80
N SER A 72 0.67 -13.40 2.06
CA SER A 72 -0.67 -13.38 2.66
C SER A 72 -0.70 -12.78 4.07
N ASN A 73 0.29 -13.08 4.90
CA ASN A 73 0.39 -12.56 6.27
C ASN A 73 0.82 -11.08 6.25
N ILE A 74 1.72 -10.72 5.34
CA ILE A 74 2.09 -9.31 5.10
C ILE A 74 0.86 -8.50 4.70
N PHE A 75 0.07 -9.00 3.74
CA PHE A 75 -1.16 -8.34 3.30
C PHE A 75 -2.20 -8.22 4.41
N LYS A 76 -2.37 -9.27 5.21
CA LYS A 76 -3.28 -9.25 6.37
C LYS A 76 -2.87 -8.17 7.38
N GLU A 77 -1.59 -8.04 7.68
CA GLU A 77 -1.11 -7.02 8.62
C GLU A 77 -1.28 -5.61 8.04
N ILE A 78 -0.94 -5.39 6.76
CA ILE A 78 -1.17 -4.10 6.08
C ILE A 78 -2.66 -3.74 6.12
N SER A 79 -3.55 -4.70 5.87
CA SER A 79 -5.00 -4.49 5.93
C SER A 79 -5.46 -4.10 7.33
N ALA A 80 -4.95 -4.77 8.37
CA ALA A 80 -5.26 -4.46 9.76
C ALA A 80 -4.76 -3.06 10.17
N LEU A 81 -3.55 -2.67 9.75
CA LEU A 81 -2.99 -1.33 9.99
C LEU A 81 -3.77 -0.23 9.26
N GLY A 82 -4.43 -0.57 8.15
CA GLY A 82 -5.29 0.30 7.38
C GLY A 82 -6.71 0.47 7.93
N GLU A 83 -7.14 -0.38 8.88
CA GLU A 83 -8.49 -0.33 9.43
C GLU A 83 -8.83 1.05 9.99
N GLY A 84 -9.98 1.59 9.57
CA GLY A 84 -10.42 2.94 9.95
C GLY A 84 -9.79 4.08 9.14
N CYS A 85 -8.84 3.81 8.24
CA CYS A 85 -8.23 4.80 7.35
C CYS A 85 -8.63 4.58 5.88
N ALA A 86 -8.14 3.50 5.27
CA ALA A 86 -8.37 3.15 3.88
C ALA A 86 -8.04 1.67 3.68
N THR A 87 -8.57 1.07 2.61
CA THR A 87 -8.04 -0.22 2.14
C THR A 87 -6.77 0.01 1.33
N PHE A 88 -5.94 -1.01 1.21
CA PHE A 88 -4.69 -0.95 0.48
C PHE A 88 -4.62 -2.06 -0.55
N SER A 89 -4.09 -1.74 -1.73
CA SER A 89 -3.70 -2.72 -2.73
C SER A 89 -2.19 -2.91 -2.69
N VAL A 90 -1.72 -4.14 -2.94
CA VAL A 90 -0.30 -4.50 -2.86
C VAL A 90 0.14 -5.21 -4.13
N GLY A 91 1.30 -4.81 -4.64
CA GLY A 91 1.98 -5.49 -5.73
C GLY A 91 3.33 -6.04 -5.31
N VAL A 92 3.61 -7.29 -5.67
CA VAL A 92 4.88 -7.97 -5.40
C VAL A 92 5.59 -8.31 -6.72
N GLY A 93 6.91 -8.14 -6.79
CA GLY A 93 7.71 -8.47 -7.96
C GLY A 93 9.20 -8.60 -7.67
N CYS A 94 10.00 -9.07 -8.63
CA CYS A 94 11.46 -9.15 -8.50
C CYS A 94 12.15 -7.82 -8.85
N THR A 95 11.41 -6.87 -9.45
CA THR A 95 11.86 -5.50 -9.73
C THR A 95 10.81 -4.49 -9.30
N LEU A 96 11.22 -3.23 -9.12
CA LEU A 96 10.28 -2.13 -8.84
C LEU A 96 9.20 -1.97 -9.92
N ARG A 97 9.54 -2.27 -11.19
CA ARG A 97 8.59 -2.24 -12.30
C ARG A 97 7.55 -3.34 -12.16
N GLU A 98 7.99 -4.56 -11.83
CA GLU A 98 7.11 -5.70 -11.67
C GLU A 98 6.16 -5.53 -10.50
N SER A 99 6.65 -5.05 -9.35
CA SER A 99 5.80 -4.76 -8.19
C SER A 99 4.77 -3.68 -8.51
N TYR A 100 5.14 -2.67 -9.30
CA TYR A 100 4.19 -1.66 -9.76
C TYR A 100 3.14 -2.22 -10.74
N ILE A 101 3.52 -3.05 -11.70
CA ILE A 101 2.57 -3.71 -12.61
C ILE A 101 1.58 -4.58 -11.81
N ALA A 102 2.08 -5.34 -10.83
CA ALA A 102 1.24 -6.16 -9.96
C ALA A 102 0.28 -5.31 -9.13
N LEU A 103 0.73 -4.18 -8.58
CA LEU A 103 -0.11 -3.23 -7.86
C LEU A 103 -1.23 -2.68 -8.74
N MET A 104 -0.91 -2.29 -9.98
CA MET A 104 -1.92 -1.80 -10.93
C MET A 104 -2.96 -2.88 -11.24
N SER A 105 -2.52 -4.14 -11.39
CA SER A 105 -3.43 -5.28 -11.56
C SER A 105 -4.36 -5.44 -10.34
N ALA A 106 -3.83 -5.40 -9.12
CA ALA A 106 -4.62 -5.48 -7.89
C ALA A 106 -5.67 -4.36 -7.80
N LYS A 107 -5.29 -3.11 -8.14
CA LYS A 107 -6.21 -1.97 -8.15
C LYS A 107 -7.30 -2.08 -9.21
N SER A 108 -6.96 -2.57 -10.40
CA SER A 108 -7.92 -2.78 -11.49
C SER A 108 -8.86 -3.96 -11.25
N ALA A 109 -8.44 -4.96 -10.47
CA ALA A 109 -9.22 -6.17 -10.20
C ALA A 109 -10.17 -6.05 -8.98
N GLY A 110 -10.43 -4.84 -8.48
CA GLY A 110 -11.36 -4.60 -7.38
C GLY A 110 -10.76 -4.04 -6.09
N LYS A 111 -9.44 -3.82 -6.06
CA LYS A 111 -8.68 -3.23 -4.93
C LYS A 111 -8.66 -4.12 -3.68
N ALA A 112 -8.08 -3.64 -2.57
CA ALA A 112 -8.02 -4.36 -1.30
C ALA A 112 -7.47 -5.79 -1.44
N GLN A 113 -6.43 -5.96 -2.26
CA GLN A 113 -5.84 -7.26 -2.55
C GLN A 113 -4.36 -7.17 -2.87
N LEU A 114 -3.67 -8.31 -2.74
CA LEU A 114 -2.28 -8.48 -3.12
C LEU A 114 -2.20 -9.28 -4.40
N HIS A 115 -1.50 -8.77 -5.40
CA HIS A 115 -1.12 -9.53 -6.60
C HIS A 115 0.40 -9.73 -6.64
N ASN A 116 0.82 -10.91 -7.07
CA ASN A 116 2.22 -11.19 -7.40
C ASN A 116 2.40 -11.15 -8.91
N TYR A 117 3.44 -10.45 -9.38
CA TYR A 117 3.73 -10.36 -10.81
C TYR A 117 3.89 -11.73 -11.47
N LYS A 118 4.44 -12.73 -10.76
CA LYS A 118 4.60 -14.09 -11.26
C LYS A 118 3.28 -14.74 -11.66
N ASP A 119 2.18 -14.38 -11.00
CA ASP A 119 0.86 -14.93 -11.30
C ASP A 119 0.21 -14.26 -12.53
N LEU A 120 0.79 -13.15 -13.01
CA LEU A 120 0.31 -12.40 -14.18
C LEU A 120 1.01 -12.81 -15.47
N ILE A 121 2.17 -13.45 -15.36
CA ILE A 121 2.97 -13.94 -16.49
C ILE A 121 2.91 -15.47 -16.51
N GLY A 122 1.91 -16.00 -17.23
CA GLY A 122 1.76 -17.44 -17.47
C GLY A 122 2.98 -18.07 -18.13
#